data_AF-A0AB36IGQ9-F1
#
_entry.id   AF-A0AB36IGQ9-F1
#
_cell.length_a   1.000
_cell.length_b   1.000
_cell.length_c   1.000
_cell.angle_alpha   90.00
_cell.angle_beta   90.00
_cell.angle_gamma   90.00
#
_symmetry.space_group_name_H-M   'P 1'
#
loop_
_entity.id
_entity.type
_entity.pdbx_description
1 polymer ?
#
loop_
_entity_poly.entity_id
_entity_poly.type
_entity_poly.pdbx_seq_one_letter_code
_entity_poly.pdbx_strand_id
1 'polypeptide(L)'
;MANPLSKGWKYLMASFDNKIDENADPKIQIQQATEAAQKQHQQIMQHASQIIGQQKQLEMKLNRLVTDRDKLQEQARQAIQLADKSANEGDSVKAQEFNNTAEVFASQLVAVEQQLEQTTALHQQAEVAAKDAVAKSKESEMRLKEQMSQIDALRAQADQAKMQESVTKSMDSLNQFGTQDSSVPTLDAVREKIERRYADALGAQELTQNTVSDRMAEIAQSGTDMRASARLAELRAEALGTSATPKGQLEAGVEDAEELIDETSTPSATPETASPEADAPEASADESEKK
;
A
#
# COMPACT_ATOMS: atom_id res chain seq x y z
N MET A 1 2.08 25.92 -19.18
CA MET A 1 3.27 25.70 -20.05
C MET A 1 4.26 24.88 -19.24
N ALA A 2 4.71 23.77 -19.80
CA ALA A 2 5.51 22.77 -19.11
C ALA A 2 6.93 23.20 -18.78
N ASN A 3 7.21 23.50 -17.51
CA ASN A 3 8.54 23.88 -17.05
C ASN A 3 9.56 22.74 -17.27
N PRO A 4 10.56 22.90 -18.15
CA PRO A 4 11.54 21.85 -18.47
C PRO A 4 12.52 21.58 -17.30
N LEU A 5 12.58 22.48 -16.31
CA LEU A 5 13.45 22.35 -15.13
C LEU A 5 12.92 21.35 -14.08
N SER A 6 11.60 21.18 -13.95
CA SER A 6 11.02 20.21 -12.99
C SER A 6 11.12 18.77 -13.49
N LYS A 7 11.13 18.57 -14.81
CA LYS A 7 11.39 17.27 -15.45
C LYS A 7 12.84 16.83 -15.18
N GLY A 8 13.81 17.72 -15.31
CA GLY A 8 15.23 17.44 -14.98
C GLY A 8 15.46 17.06 -13.52
N TRP A 9 14.77 17.71 -12.57
CA TRP A 9 14.86 17.38 -11.14
C TRP A 9 14.19 16.05 -10.79
N LYS A 10 13.06 15.71 -11.45
CA LYS A 10 12.44 14.38 -11.35
C LYS A 10 13.33 13.28 -11.92
N TYR A 11 14.01 13.51 -13.05
CA TYR A 11 14.97 12.53 -13.59
C TYR A 11 16.23 12.42 -12.73
N LEU A 12 16.70 13.52 -12.13
CA LEU A 12 17.81 13.49 -11.19
C LEU A 12 17.44 12.69 -9.93
N MET A 13 16.28 12.98 -9.31
CA MET A 13 15.74 12.22 -8.18
C MET A 13 15.49 10.77 -8.55
N ALA A 14 14.86 10.46 -9.68
CA ALA A 14 14.63 9.09 -10.13
C ALA A 14 15.94 8.33 -10.44
N SER A 15 16.97 9.01 -10.98
CA SER A 15 18.29 8.42 -11.18
C SER A 15 19.07 8.24 -9.88
N PHE A 16 18.76 9.03 -8.86
CA PHE A 16 19.25 8.86 -7.50
C PHE A 16 18.51 7.71 -6.79
N ASP A 17 17.19 7.64 -6.89
CA ASP A 17 16.35 6.57 -6.34
C ASP A 17 16.70 5.22 -6.98
N ASN A 18 16.81 5.14 -8.31
CA ASN A 18 17.22 3.90 -8.99
C ASN A 18 18.65 3.46 -8.63
N LYS A 19 19.61 4.39 -8.50
CA LYS A 19 20.98 4.04 -8.09
C LYS A 19 21.14 3.79 -6.59
N ILE A 20 20.27 4.34 -5.75
CA ILE A 20 20.26 4.07 -4.31
C ILE A 20 19.65 2.69 -4.05
N ASP A 21 18.62 2.29 -4.80
CA ASP A 21 17.99 0.98 -4.67
C ASP A 21 18.82 -0.13 -5.34
N GLU A 22 19.44 0.10 -6.50
CA GLU A 22 20.35 -0.87 -7.16
C GLU A 22 21.69 -1.06 -6.43
N ASN A 23 22.10 -0.12 -5.57
CA ASN A 23 23.36 -0.20 -4.81
C ASN A 23 23.14 -0.19 -3.29
N ALA A 24 21.92 -0.46 -2.83
CA ALA A 24 21.68 -0.66 -1.41
C ALA A 24 22.51 -1.87 -0.95
N ASP A 25 23.54 -1.61 -0.13
CA ASP A 25 24.41 -2.66 0.42
C ASP A 25 23.50 -3.76 0.99
N PRO A 26 23.63 -5.03 0.56
CA PRO A 26 22.78 -6.12 1.02
C PRO A 26 22.71 -6.20 2.55
N LYS A 27 23.74 -5.71 3.25
CA LYS A 27 23.74 -5.57 4.72
C LYS A 27 22.66 -4.64 5.26
N ILE A 28 22.39 -3.52 4.59
CA ILE A 28 21.35 -2.55 5.00
C ILE A 28 19.96 -3.19 4.84
N GLN A 29 19.71 -3.87 3.71
CA GLN A 29 18.43 -4.57 3.50
C GLN A 29 18.22 -5.68 4.54
N ILE A 30 19.26 -6.46 4.85
CA ILE A 30 19.20 -7.50 5.89
C ILE A 30 18.94 -6.88 7.28
N GLN A 31 19.52 -5.71 7.57
CA GLN A 31 19.28 -5.00 8.82
C GLN A 31 17.82 -4.51 8.92
N GLN A 32 17.30 -3.91 7.85
CA GLN A 32 15.89 -3.49 7.79
C GLN A 32 14.94 -4.68 7.95
N ALA A 33 15.25 -5.81 7.32
CA ALA A 33 14.47 -7.04 7.47
C ALA A 33 14.51 -7.58 8.91
N THR A 34 15.67 -7.52 9.56
CA THR A 34 15.85 -7.88 10.98
C THR A 34 14.93 -7.03 11.88
N GLU A 35 14.99 -5.71 11.71
CA GLU A 35 14.22 -4.76 12.51
C GLU A 35 12.71 -4.90 12.25
N ALA A 36 12.31 -5.09 11.00
CA ALA A 36 10.91 -5.33 10.63
C ALA A 36 10.36 -6.61 11.28
N ALA A 37 11.11 -7.72 11.23
CA ALA A 37 10.73 -8.98 11.85
C ALA A 37 10.61 -8.86 13.38
N GLN A 38 11.58 -8.21 14.03
CA GLN A 38 11.53 -7.95 15.47
C GLN A 38 10.35 -7.07 15.86
N LYS A 39 10.09 -6.00 15.10
CA LYS A 39 8.96 -5.10 15.34
C LYS A 39 7.63 -5.82 15.19
N GLN A 40 7.47 -6.66 14.17
CA GLN A 40 6.27 -7.48 13.98
C GLN A 40 6.05 -8.41 15.19
N HIS A 41 7.10 -9.10 15.64
CA HIS A 41 7.01 -9.97 16.82
C HIS A 41 6.63 -9.19 18.09
N GLN A 42 7.23 -8.02 18.30
CA GLN A 42 6.90 -7.15 19.42
C GLN A 42 5.43 -6.70 19.39
N GLN A 43 4.89 -6.37 18.23
CA GLN A 43 3.48 -6.00 18.08
C GLN A 43 2.55 -7.17 18.41
N ILE A 44 2.88 -8.40 17.98
CA ILE A 44 2.12 -9.61 18.30
C ILE A 44 2.14 -9.86 19.81
N MET A 45 3.30 -9.73 20.44
CA MET A 45 3.45 -9.86 21.90
C MET A 45 2.65 -8.82 22.67
N GLN A 46 2.68 -7.55 22.24
CA GLN A 46 1.89 -6.48 22.84
C GLN A 46 0.39 -6.78 22.75
N HIS A 47 -0.10 -7.16 21.57
CA HIS A 47 -1.51 -7.51 21.39
C HIS A 47 -1.91 -8.72 22.24
N ALA A 48 -1.07 -9.76 22.30
CA ALA A 48 -1.30 -10.92 23.15
C ALA A 48 -1.39 -10.55 24.63
N SER A 49 -0.47 -9.69 25.11
CA SER A 49 -0.50 -9.22 26.50
C SER A 49 -1.77 -8.44 26.86
N GLN A 50 -2.29 -7.63 25.93
CA GLN A 50 -3.55 -6.89 26.12
C GLN A 50 -4.73 -7.86 26.26
N ILE A 51 -4.83 -8.87 25.38
CA ILE A 51 -5.90 -9.88 25.42
C ILE A 51 -5.82 -10.69 26.72
N ILE A 52 -4.64 -11.17 27.08
CA ILE A 52 -4.41 -11.93 28.32
C ILE A 52 -4.76 -11.05 29.54
N GLY A 53 -4.38 -9.77 29.51
CA GLY A 53 -4.72 -8.81 30.56
C GLY A 53 -6.23 -8.64 30.73
N GLN A 54 -6.99 -8.53 29.63
CA GLN A 54 -8.45 -8.45 29.68
C GLN A 54 -9.07 -9.73 30.25
N GLN A 55 -8.60 -10.92 29.84
CA GLN A 55 -9.05 -12.20 30.41
C GLN A 55 -8.82 -12.22 31.93
N LYS A 56 -7.65 -11.80 32.41
CA LYS A 56 -7.33 -11.75 33.85
C LYS A 56 -8.18 -10.74 34.61
N GLN A 57 -8.52 -9.61 34.00
CA GLN A 57 -9.44 -8.64 34.59
C GLN A 57 -10.85 -9.23 34.77
N LEU A 58 -11.35 -9.96 33.78
CA LEU A 58 -12.63 -10.67 33.87
C LEU A 58 -12.61 -11.75 34.95
N GLU A 59 -11.53 -12.52 35.05
CA GLU A 59 -11.33 -13.54 36.08
C GLU A 59 -11.39 -12.92 37.50
N MET A 60 -10.69 -11.79 37.71
CA MET A 60 -10.78 -11.06 38.99
C MET A 60 -12.18 -10.53 39.26
N LYS A 61 -12.90 -10.05 38.24
CA LYS A 61 -14.29 -9.59 38.40
C LYS A 61 -15.22 -10.74 38.78
N LEU A 62 -15.07 -11.90 38.15
CA LEU A 62 -15.82 -13.12 38.50
C LEU A 62 -15.62 -13.51 39.96
N ASN A 63 -14.38 -13.54 40.44
CA ASN A 63 -14.09 -13.89 41.83
C ASN A 63 -14.74 -12.92 42.83
N ARG A 64 -14.79 -11.62 42.51
CA ARG A 64 -15.51 -10.63 43.32
C ARG A 64 -17.02 -10.87 43.32
N LEU A 65 -17.61 -11.07 42.13
CA LEU A 65 -19.05 -11.32 42.00
C LEU A 65 -19.48 -12.61 42.73
N VAL A 66 -18.69 -13.67 42.67
CA VAL A 66 -18.93 -14.91 43.43
C VAL A 66 -18.94 -14.62 44.93
N THR A 67 -17.96 -13.84 45.41
CA THR A 67 -17.86 -13.46 46.83
C THR A 67 -19.06 -12.60 47.26
N ASP A 68 -19.50 -11.66 46.43
CA ASP A 68 -20.64 -10.80 46.74
C ASP A 68 -21.96 -11.60 46.73
N ARG A 69 -22.08 -12.55 45.80
CA ARG A 69 -23.18 -13.53 45.75
C ARG A 69 -23.24 -14.39 47.01
N ASP A 70 -22.10 -14.91 47.48
CA ASP A 70 -21.99 -15.64 48.75
C ASP A 70 -22.47 -14.82 49.95
N LYS A 71 -22.01 -13.56 50.05
CA LYS A 71 -22.39 -12.66 51.15
C LYS A 71 -23.88 -12.33 51.14
N LEU A 72 -24.43 -11.94 49.99
CA LEU A 72 -25.84 -11.58 49.86
C LEU A 72 -26.75 -12.77 50.18
N GLN A 73 -26.36 -13.97 49.74
CA GLN A 73 -27.09 -15.20 50.05
C GLN A 73 -27.09 -15.51 51.55
N GLU A 74 -25.96 -15.33 52.23
CA GLU A 74 -25.88 -15.52 53.69
C GLU A 74 -26.70 -14.48 54.44
N GLN A 75 -26.62 -13.21 54.04
CA GLN A 75 -27.40 -12.11 54.62
C GLN A 75 -28.91 -12.31 54.42
N ALA A 76 -29.33 -12.75 53.23
CA ALA A 76 -30.73 -13.07 52.96
C ALA A 76 -31.23 -14.22 53.85
N ARG A 77 -30.45 -15.30 54.00
CA ARG A 77 -30.78 -16.40 54.91
C ARG A 77 -30.88 -15.96 56.35
N GLN A 78 -29.95 -15.14 56.81
CA GLN A 78 -29.96 -14.61 58.17
C GLN A 78 -31.20 -13.74 58.42
N ALA A 79 -31.57 -12.88 57.46
CA ALA A 79 -32.76 -12.04 57.56
C ALA A 79 -34.04 -12.90 57.65
N ILE A 80 -34.15 -13.97 56.85
CA ILE A 80 -35.28 -14.93 56.92
C ILE A 80 -35.33 -15.60 58.29
N GLN A 81 -34.20 -16.10 58.80
CA GLN A 81 -34.14 -16.72 60.13
C GLN A 81 -34.56 -15.77 61.26
N LEU A 82 -34.17 -14.49 61.16
CA LEU A 82 -34.60 -13.46 62.11
C LEU A 82 -36.09 -13.15 61.99
N ALA A 83 -36.63 -13.09 60.77
CA ALA A 83 -38.06 -12.92 60.52
C ALA A 83 -38.88 -14.06 61.14
N ASP A 84 -38.49 -15.32 60.89
CA ASP A 84 -39.14 -16.51 61.44
C ASP A 84 -39.08 -16.51 62.97
N LYS A 85 -37.93 -16.16 63.55
CA LYS A 85 -37.77 -16.06 65.01
C LYS A 85 -38.70 -14.99 65.60
N SER A 86 -38.75 -13.79 65.02
CA SER A 86 -39.64 -12.72 65.49
C SER A 86 -41.12 -13.09 65.34
N ALA A 87 -41.49 -13.79 64.26
CA ALA A 87 -42.84 -14.29 64.07
C ALA A 87 -43.22 -15.32 65.16
N ASN A 88 -42.32 -16.26 65.48
CA ASN A 88 -42.52 -17.25 66.55
C ASN A 88 -42.58 -16.62 67.95
N GLU A 89 -41.92 -15.49 68.16
CA GLU A 89 -41.97 -14.71 69.40
C GLU A 89 -43.22 -13.80 69.48
N GLY A 90 -44.04 -13.76 68.42
CA GLY A 90 -45.28 -12.96 68.36
C GLY A 90 -45.09 -11.50 67.97
N ASP A 91 -43.87 -11.08 67.60
CA ASP A 91 -43.57 -9.71 67.17
C ASP A 91 -43.73 -9.58 65.64
N SER A 92 -44.98 -9.39 65.20
CA SER A 92 -45.33 -9.35 63.77
C SER A 92 -44.71 -8.18 63.01
N VAL A 93 -44.50 -7.04 63.68
CA VAL A 93 -43.91 -5.84 63.06
C VAL A 93 -42.44 -6.12 62.74
N LYS A 94 -41.66 -6.62 63.70
CA LYS A 94 -40.25 -6.98 63.44
C LYS A 94 -40.10 -8.08 62.41
N ALA A 95 -40.99 -9.09 62.45
CA ALA A 95 -40.98 -10.15 61.44
C ALA A 95 -41.15 -9.57 60.02
N GLN A 96 -42.06 -8.61 59.85
CA GLN A 96 -42.28 -7.94 58.58
C GLN A 96 -41.09 -7.09 58.14
N GLU A 97 -40.42 -6.37 59.05
CA GLU A 97 -39.20 -5.60 58.75
C GLU A 97 -38.06 -6.49 58.26
N PHE A 98 -37.83 -7.64 58.90
CA PHE A 98 -36.82 -8.60 58.47
C PHE A 98 -37.17 -9.27 57.14
N ASN A 99 -38.45 -9.57 56.89
CA ASN A 99 -38.91 -10.05 55.59
C ASN A 99 -38.63 -9.03 54.47
N ASN A 100 -38.97 -7.77 54.67
CA ASN A 100 -38.66 -6.71 53.70
C ASN A 100 -37.13 -6.61 53.45
N THR A 101 -36.33 -6.78 54.51
CA THR A 101 -34.85 -6.79 54.40
C THR A 101 -34.36 -7.99 53.58
N ALA A 102 -34.94 -9.17 53.80
CA ALA A 102 -34.64 -10.38 53.02
C ALA A 102 -34.98 -10.20 51.54
N GLU A 103 -36.13 -9.58 51.22
CA GLU A 103 -36.53 -9.26 49.85
C GLU A 103 -35.52 -8.32 49.17
N VAL A 104 -35.03 -7.31 49.89
CA VAL A 104 -33.99 -6.41 49.38
C VAL A 104 -32.70 -7.18 49.08
N PHE A 105 -32.22 -8.04 49.97
CA PHE A 105 -31.03 -8.87 49.70
C PHE A 105 -31.26 -9.84 48.54
N ALA A 106 -32.44 -10.43 48.43
CA ALA A 106 -32.78 -11.32 47.32
C ALA A 106 -32.77 -10.58 45.97
N SER A 107 -33.30 -9.35 45.91
CA SER A 107 -33.26 -8.53 44.69
C SER A 107 -31.83 -8.20 44.26
N GLN A 108 -30.94 -7.89 45.21
CA GLN A 108 -29.52 -7.65 44.95
C GLN A 108 -28.81 -8.93 44.53
N LEU A 109 -29.14 -10.06 45.15
CA LEU A 109 -28.59 -11.37 44.81
C LEU A 109 -28.87 -11.71 43.34
N VAL A 110 -30.11 -11.55 42.89
CA VAL A 110 -30.49 -11.78 41.49
C VAL A 110 -29.71 -10.88 40.54
N ALA A 111 -29.52 -9.60 40.89
CA ALA A 111 -28.74 -8.68 40.07
C ALA A 111 -27.26 -9.12 39.95
N VAL A 112 -26.65 -9.57 41.05
CA VAL A 112 -25.27 -10.10 41.05
C VAL A 112 -25.16 -11.39 40.26
N GLU A 113 -26.15 -12.30 40.37
CA GLU A 113 -26.19 -13.55 39.62
C GLU A 113 -26.27 -13.32 38.11
N GLN A 114 -27.09 -12.37 37.66
CA GLN A 114 -27.15 -11.96 36.25
C GLN A 114 -25.81 -11.39 35.76
N GLN A 115 -25.15 -10.55 36.56
CA GLN A 115 -23.82 -10.03 36.24
C GLN A 115 -22.76 -11.13 36.18
N LEU A 116 -22.86 -12.14 37.06
CA LEU A 116 -21.97 -13.29 37.09
C LEU A 116 -22.13 -14.12 35.82
N GLU A 117 -23.36 -14.41 35.39
CA GLU A 117 -23.64 -15.12 34.14
C GLU A 117 -23.06 -14.37 32.93
N GLN A 118 -23.36 -13.07 32.81
CA GLN A 118 -22.84 -12.25 31.72
C GLN A 118 -21.31 -12.19 31.72
N THR A 119 -20.69 -11.98 32.89
CA THR A 119 -19.22 -11.91 33.00
C THR A 119 -18.59 -13.27 32.71
N THR A 120 -19.27 -14.38 33.03
CA THR A 120 -18.80 -15.74 32.74
C THR A 120 -18.74 -15.98 31.24
N ALA A 121 -19.78 -15.60 30.51
CA ALA A 121 -19.79 -15.69 29.05
C ALA A 121 -18.65 -14.87 28.42
N LEU A 122 -18.44 -13.63 28.86
CA LEU A 122 -17.34 -12.79 28.40
C LEU A 122 -15.97 -13.39 28.74
N HIS A 123 -15.81 -13.96 29.95
CA HIS A 123 -14.58 -14.61 30.36
C HIS A 123 -14.26 -15.83 29.49
N GLN A 124 -15.24 -16.67 29.19
CA GLN A 124 -15.05 -17.83 28.32
C GLN A 124 -14.61 -17.41 26.91
N GLN A 125 -15.23 -16.36 26.36
CA GLN A 125 -14.81 -15.79 25.07
C GLN A 125 -13.37 -15.25 25.14
N ALA A 126 -13.04 -14.52 26.19
CA ALA A 126 -11.69 -13.98 26.41
C ALA A 126 -10.65 -15.09 26.63
N GLU A 127 -11.01 -16.21 27.25
CA GLU A 127 -10.13 -17.36 27.44
C GLU A 127 -9.74 -18.00 26.11
N VAL A 128 -10.70 -18.17 25.19
CA VAL A 128 -10.41 -18.68 23.84
C VAL A 128 -9.50 -17.70 23.08
N ALA A 129 -9.81 -16.40 23.13
CA ALA A 129 -8.98 -15.38 22.50
C ALA A 129 -7.56 -15.33 23.08
N ALA A 130 -7.41 -15.48 24.39
CA ALA A 130 -6.12 -15.53 25.06
C ALA A 130 -5.31 -16.77 24.65
N LYS A 131 -5.94 -17.95 24.54
CA LYS A 131 -5.29 -19.17 24.04
C LYS A 131 -4.79 -19.01 22.60
N ASP A 132 -5.61 -18.45 21.72
CA ASP A 132 -5.23 -18.15 20.34
C ASP A 132 -4.07 -17.13 20.28
N ALA A 133 -4.14 -16.06 21.08
CA ALA A 133 -3.09 -15.06 21.14
C ALA A 133 -1.74 -15.63 21.64
N VAL A 134 -1.77 -16.54 22.62
CA VAL A 134 -0.57 -17.27 23.08
C VAL A 134 -0.01 -18.17 21.99
N ALA A 135 -0.88 -18.89 21.27
CA ALA A 135 -0.45 -19.74 20.15
C ALA A 135 0.23 -18.91 19.05
N LYS A 136 -0.37 -17.80 18.63
CA LYS A 136 0.18 -16.87 17.62
C LYS A 136 1.48 -16.22 18.07
N SER A 137 1.58 -15.86 19.36
CA SER A 137 2.81 -15.35 19.95
C SER A 137 3.96 -16.36 19.85
N LYS A 138 3.69 -17.63 20.19
CA LYS A 138 4.67 -18.72 20.07
C LYS A 138 5.04 -19.02 18.62
N GLU A 139 4.07 -19.03 17.71
CA GLU A 139 4.33 -19.17 16.27
C GLU A 139 5.21 -18.04 15.75
N SER A 140 4.92 -16.79 16.14
CA SER A 140 5.73 -15.63 15.78
C SER A 140 7.16 -15.73 16.31
N GLU A 141 7.35 -16.25 17.53
CA GLU A 141 8.68 -16.49 18.10
C GLU A 141 9.48 -17.50 17.27
N MET A 142 8.85 -18.62 16.90
CA MET A 142 9.49 -19.64 16.05
C MET A 142 9.85 -19.07 14.68
N ARG A 143 8.92 -18.35 14.04
CA ARG A 143 9.15 -17.70 12.76
C ARG A 143 10.27 -16.65 12.84
N LEU A 144 10.29 -15.85 13.90
CA LEU A 144 11.36 -14.87 14.13
C LEU A 144 12.71 -15.58 14.22
N LYS A 145 12.81 -16.67 14.98
CA LYS A 145 14.04 -17.45 15.12
C LYS A 145 14.51 -18.02 13.78
N GLU A 146 13.59 -18.55 12.98
CA GLU A 146 13.91 -19.07 11.65
C GLU A 146 14.38 -17.95 10.71
N GLN A 147 13.67 -16.82 10.67
CA GLN A 147 14.07 -15.65 9.88
C GLN A 147 15.45 -15.13 10.30
N MET A 148 15.75 -15.07 11.61
CA MET A 148 17.07 -14.66 12.10
C MET A 148 18.17 -15.61 11.61
N SER A 149 17.94 -16.92 11.64
CA SER A 149 18.92 -17.88 11.12
C SER A 149 19.20 -17.73 9.62
N GLN A 150 18.15 -17.45 8.82
CA GLN A 150 18.28 -17.19 7.38
C GLN A 150 19.02 -15.87 7.13
N ILE A 151 18.67 -14.82 7.90
CA ILE A 151 19.33 -13.52 7.88
C ILE A 151 20.82 -13.65 8.19
N ASP A 152 21.21 -14.43 9.19
CA ASP A 152 22.61 -14.63 9.55
C ASP A 152 23.39 -15.37 8.45
N ALA A 153 22.77 -16.36 7.80
CA ALA A 153 23.35 -17.03 6.63
C ALA A 153 23.55 -16.05 5.45
N LEU A 154 22.56 -15.19 5.18
CA LEU A 154 22.64 -14.16 4.15
C LEU A 154 23.72 -13.11 4.47
N ARG A 155 23.87 -12.71 5.74
CA ARG A 155 24.96 -11.81 6.17
C ARG A 155 26.32 -12.43 5.89
N ALA A 156 26.52 -13.69 6.27
CA ALA A 156 27.77 -14.40 6.04
C ALA A 156 28.10 -14.51 4.53
N GLN A 157 27.10 -14.78 3.70
CA GLN A 157 27.26 -14.82 2.24
C GLN A 157 27.60 -13.43 1.67
N ALA A 158 26.91 -12.39 2.13
CA ALA A 158 27.20 -11.00 1.73
C ALA A 158 28.62 -10.58 2.14
N ASP A 159 29.09 -10.98 3.34
CA ASP A 159 30.46 -10.74 3.79
C ASP A 159 31.50 -11.44 2.90
N GLN A 160 31.24 -12.70 2.55
CA GLN A 160 32.10 -13.46 1.65
C GLN A 160 32.16 -12.85 0.24
N ALA A 161 31.02 -12.41 -0.30
CA ALA A 161 30.95 -11.74 -1.60
C ALA A 161 31.70 -10.40 -1.57
N LYS A 162 31.50 -9.59 -0.52
CA LYS A 162 32.19 -8.30 -0.35
C LYS A 162 33.70 -8.45 -0.21
N MET A 163 34.18 -9.52 0.44
CA MET A 163 35.62 -9.83 0.47
C MET A 163 36.16 -10.15 -0.92
N GLN A 164 35.44 -10.95 -1.72
CA GLN A 164 35.85 -11.25 -3.10
C GLN A 164 35.85 -9.99 -3.96
N GLU A 165 34.82 -9.15 -3.85
CA GLU A 165 34.75 -7.86 -4.55
C GLU A 165 35.93 -6.95 -4.13
N SER A 166 36.23 -6.86 -2.84
CA SER A 166 37.36 -6.07 -2.34
C SER A 166 38.71 -6.58 -2.85
N VAL A 167 38.91 -7.89 -2.94
CA VAL A 167 40.12 -8.50 -3.49
C VAL A 167 40.24 -8.20 -4.98
N THR A 168 39.17 -8.41 -5.75
CA THR A 168 39.13 -8.11 -7.20
C THR A 168 39.38 -6.63 -7.45
N LYS A 169 38.70 -5.73 -6.72
CA LYS A 169 38.89 -4.28 -6.82
C LYS A 169 40.33 -3.86 -6.49
N SER A 170 40.96 -4.52 -5.52
CA SER A 170 42.37 -4.30 -5.19
C SER A 170 43.27 -4.77 -6.34
N MET A 171 43.00 -5.92 -6.95
CA MET A 171 43.74 -6.42 -8.11
C MET A 171 43.53 -5.57 -9.35
N ASP A 172 42.32 -5.09 -9.62
CA ASP A 172 42.01 -4.15 -10.71
C ASP A 172 42.74 -2.82 -10.51
N SER A 173 42.77 -2.30 -9.27
CA SER A 173 43.52 -1.08 -8.96
C SER A 173 45.04 -1.26 -9.16
N LEU A 174 45.57 -2.46 -8.86
CA LEU A 174 46.98 -2.79 -9.07
C LEU A 174 47.28 -3.01 -10.56
N ASN A 175 46.37 -3.63 -11.32
CA ASN A 175 46.50 -3.83 -12.76
C ASN A 175 46.38 -2.51 -13.52
N GLN A 176 45.53 -1.58 -13.06
CA GLN A 176 45.44 -0.22 -13.60
C GLN A 176 46.71 0.59 -13.36
N PHE A 177 47.40 0.37 -12.24
CA PHE A 177 48.72 0.96 -11.98
C PHE A 177 49.85 0.26 -12.75
N GLY A 178 49.77 -1.07 -12.93
CA GLY A 178 50.77 -1.87 -13.66
C GLY A 178 50.69 -1.75 -15.19
N THR A 179 49.53 -1.35 -15.73
CA THR A 179 49.32 -1.14 -17.18
C THR A 179 49.49 0.31 -17.62
N GLN A 180 49.78 1.24 -16.70
CA GLN A 180 50.11 2.63 -17.03
C GLN A 180 51.44 2.81 -17.79
N ASP A 181 52.17 1.74 -18.09
CA ASP A 181 53.30 1.74 -19.04
C ASP A 181 52.90 1.29 -20.47
N SER A 182 51.60 1.29 -20.78
CA SER A 182 51.07 1.00 -22.13
C SER A 182 50.18 2.11 -22.71
N SER A 183 50.16 3.30 -22.06
CA SER A 183 49.48 4.49 -22.59
C SER A 183 50.34 5.26 -23.62
N VAL A 184 51.04 4.51 -24.48
CA VAL A 184 51.62 5.04 -25.71
C VAL A 184 50.95 4.29 -26.85
N PRO A 185 50.04 4.92 -27.61
CA PRO A 185 49.44 4.30 -28.78
C PRO A 185 50.56 3.77 -29.69
N THR A 186 50.54 2.48 -30.00
CA THR A 186 51.50 1.90 -30.94
C THR A 186 51.27 2.53 -32.33
N LEU A 187 52.34 2.67 -33.12
CA LEU A 187 52.25 3.27 -34.45
C LEU A 187 51.24 2.54 -35.36
N ASP A 188 51.00 1.26 -35.11
CA ASP A 188 50.00 0.46 -35.83
C ASP A 188 48.56 0.89 -35.51
N ALA A 189 48.23 1.18 -34.25
CA ALA A 189 46.90 1.68 -33.88
C ALA A 189 46.60 3.07 -34.46
N VAL A 190 47.64 3.90 -34.62
CA VAL A 190 47.53 5.19 -35.31
C VAL A 190 47.34 4.99 -36.81
N ARG A 191 48.06 4.05 -37.43
CA ARG A 191 47.91 3.69 -38.85
C ARG A 191 46.50 3.22 -39.15
N GLU A 192 45.96 2.30 -38.36
CA GLU A 192 44.60 1.76 -38.57
C GLU A 192 43.52 2.85 -38.43
N LYS A 193 43.71 3.82 -37.53
CA LYS A 193 42.79 4.97 -37.39
C LYS A 193 42.84 5.91 -38.59
N ILE A 194 44.01 6.08 -39.21
CA ILE A 194 44.17 6.88 -40.43
C ILE A 194 43.52 6.15 -41.61
N GLU A 195 43.76 4.85 -41.75
CA GLU A 195 43.18 4.01 -42.81
C GLU A 195 41.65 3.99 -42.72
N ARG A 196 41.10 3.84 -41.51
CA ARG A 196 39.65 3.92 -41.28
C ARG A 196 39.08 5.28 -41.66
N ARG A 197 39.71 6.39 -41.26
CA ARG A 197 39.26 7.74 -41.66
C ARG A 197 39.35 7.97 -43.17
N TYR A 198 40.35 7.39 -43.83
CA TYR A 198 40.51 7.47 -45.28
C TYR A 198 39.43 6.66 -46.01
N ALA A 199 39.11 5.46 -45.52
CA ALA A 199 38.02 4.63 -46.03
C ALA A 199 36.65 5.28 -45.81
N ASP A 200 36.39 5.86 -44.63
CA ASP A 200 35.15 6.60 -44.33
C ASP A 200 34.98 7.80 -45.29
N ALA A 201 36.08 8.51 -45.62
CA ALA A 201 36.05 9.65 -46.55
C ALA A 201 35.80 9.23 -48.00
N LEU A 202 36.42 8.14 -48.46
CA LEU A 202 36.18 7.55 -49.79
C LEU A 202 34.74 7.03 -49.92
N GLY A 203 34.23 6.34 -48.89
CA GLY A 203 32.85 5.86 -48.85
C GLY A 203 31.84 7.02 -48.86
N ALA A 204 32.12 8.12 -48.15
CA ALA A 204 31.29 9.33 -48.22
C ALA A 204 31.28 9.95 -49.63
N GLN A 205 32.41 9.89 -50.35
CA GLN A 205 32.52 10.42 -51.71
C GLN A 205 31.77 9.57 -52.75
N GLU A 206 31.75 8.24 -52.58
CA GLU A 206 30.91 7.33 -53.38
C GLU A 206 29.41 7.53 -53.08
N LEU A 207 29.03 7.72 -51.82
CA LEU A 207 27.64 7.98 -51.44
C LEU A 207 27.11 9.29 -52.05
N THR A 208 27.97 10.30 -52.13
CA THR A 208 27.60 11.61 -52.71
C THR A 208 27.48 11.55 -54.24
N GLN A 209 28.27 10.70 -54.92
CA GLN A 209 28.14 10.48 -56.37
C GLN A 209 26.89 9.67 -56.72
N ASN A 210 26.55 8.64 -55.94
CA ASN A 210 25.37 7.81 -56.18
C ASN A 210 24.06 8.56 -55.88
N THR A 211 24.00 9.35 -54.81
CA THR A 211 22.79 10.11 -54.43
C THR A 211 22.41 11.24 -55.41
N VAL A 212 23.35 11.82 -56.15
CA VAL A 212 23.07 12.84 -57.17
C VAL A 212 22.58 12.21 -58.48
N SER A 213 23.17 11.07 -58.89
CA SER A 213 22.70 10.29 -60.05
C SER A 213 21.30 9.69 -59.81
N ASP A 214 21.05 9.13 -58.62
CA ASP A 214 19.75 8.56 -58.27
C ASP A 214 18.66 9.65 -58.18
N ARG A 215 18.96 10.83 -57.62
CA ARG A 215 18.03 11.98 -57.65
C ARG A 215 17.77 12.49 -59.06
N MET A 216 18.75 12.48 -59.97
CA MET A 216 18.53 12.87 -61.36
C MET A 216 17.68 11.85 -62.13
N ALA A 217 17.87 10.56 -61.87
CA ALA A 217 17.03 9.50 -62.44
C ALA A 217 15.58 9.56 -61.92
N GLU A 218 15.39 9.80 -60.61
CA GLU A 218 14.07 9.93 -59.99
C GLU A 218 13.30 11.18 -60.47
N ILE A 219 13.99 12.32 -60.63
CA ILE A 219 13.38 13.56 -61.18
C ILE A 219 12.98 13.38 -62.65
N ALA A 220 13.80 12.68 -63.45
CA ALA A 220 13.47 12.39 -64.84
C ALA A 220 12.24 11.48 -64.95
N GLN A 221 12.15 10.43 -64.12
CA GLN A 221 11.07 9.46 -64.13
C GLN A 221 9.74 10.05 -63.62
N SER A 222 9.76 10.81 -62.52
CA SER A 222 8.57 11.49 -61.96
C SER A 222 8.00 12.58 -62.88
N GLY A 223 8.87 13.31 -63.58
CA GLY A 223 8.45 14.33 -64.55
C GLY A 223 7.76 13.77 -65.81
N THR A 224 8.10 12.56 -66.24
CA THR A 224 7.45 11.88 -67.37
C THR A 224 6.09 11.28 -67.02
N ASP A 225 5.95 10.67 -65.84
CA ASP A 225 4.69 10.03 -65.41
C ASP A 225 3.57 11.04 -65.14
N MET A 226 3.90 12.22 -64.59
CA MET A 226 2.92 13.30 -64.42
C MET A 226 2.44 13.90 -65.76
N ARG A 227 3.32 14.04 -66.76
CA ARG A 227 2.90 14.52 -68.09
C ARG A 227 2.11 13.47 -68.85
N ALA A 228 2.45 12.19 -68.72
CA ALA A 228 1.73 11.09 -69.34
C ALA A 228 0.31 10.97 -68.78
N SER A 229 0.14 11.02 -67.46
CA SER A 229 -1.18 10.98 -66.79
C SER A 229 -2.04 12.20 -67.11
N ALA A 230 -1.46 13.41 -67.17
CA ALA A 230 -2.16 14.62 -67.60
C ALA A 230 -2.64 14.53 -69.06
N ARG A 231 -1.81 14.02 -69.98
CA ARG A 231 -2.18 13.85 -71.40
C ARG A 231 -3.26 12.78 -71.59
N LEU A 232 -3.22 11.71 -70.81
CA LEU A 232 -4.26 10.67 -70.80
C LEU A 232 -5.60 11.17 -70.25
N ALA A 233 -5.58 12.07 -69.27
CA ALA A 233 -6.79 12.73 -68.75
C ALA A 233 -7.39 13.69 -69.78
N GLU A 234 -6.56 14.45 -70.49
CA GLU A 234 -6.95 15.35 -71.57
C GLU A 234 -7.57 14.57 -72.75
N LEU A 235 -6.94 13.48 -73.19
CA LEU A 235 -7.48 12.58 -74.22
C LEU A 235 -8.80 11.92 -73.80
N ARG A 236 -8.97 11.57 -72.51
CA ARG A 236 -10.26 11.08 -71.99
C ARG A 236 -11.32 12.17 -71.98
N ALA A 237 -10.97 13.41 -71.63
CA ALA A 237 -11.91 14.53 -71.64
C ALA A 237 -12.36 14.90 -73.07
N GLU A 238 -11.45 14.84 -74.05
CA GLU A 238 -11.79 15.00 -75.47
C GLU A 238 -12.66 13.85 -76.00
N ALA A 239 -12.40 12.61 -75.57
CA ALA A 239 -13.19 11.45 -75.98
C ALA A 239 -14.62 11.40 -75.37
N LEU A 240 -14.82 11.99 -74.18
CA LEU A 240 -16.11 11.97 -73.46
C LEU A 240 -16.95 13.25 -73.63
N GLY A 241 -16.49 14.26 -74.39
CA GLY A 241 -17.32 15.38 -74.85
C GLY A 241 -18.08 16.16 -73.75
N THR A 242 -17.57 16.23 -72.52
CA THR A 242 -18.28 16.88 -71.39
C THR A 242 -17.34 17.77 -70.57
N SER A 243 -17.54 19.08 -70.64
CA SER A 243 -16.83 20.08 -69.84
C SER A 243 -17.53 20.28 -68.47
N ALA A 244 -16.83 20.08 -67.34
CA ALA A 244 -17.00 20.89 -66.11
C ALA A 244 -16.01 20.48 -64.97
N THR A 245 -15.26 21.49 -64.52
CA THR A 245 -14.38 21.71 -63.35
C THR A 245 -14.69 21.02 -62.00
N PRO A 246 -13.64 20.66 -61.21
CA PRO A 246 -13.69 20.63 -59.74
C PRO A 246 -12.73 21.65 -59.07
N LYS A 247 -13.22 22.33 -58.01
CA LYS A 247 -12.47 22.93 -56.87
C LYS A 247 -12.86 22.08 -55.65
N GLY A 248 -12.05 21.69 -54.67
CA GLY A 248 -10.73 22.05 -54.17
C GLY A 248 -10.71 21.76 -52.65
N GLN A 249 -9.51 21.66 -52.04
CA GLN A 249 -9.14 21.47 -50.61
C GLN A 249 -9.14 20.01 -50.07
N LEU A 250 -8.04 19.33 -49.66
CA LEU A 250 -6.80 19.65 -48.87
C LEU A 250 -7.14 20.08 -47.43
N GLU A 251 -6.49 19.72 -46.32
CA GLU A 251 -5.31 18.93 -45.89
C GLU A 251 -5.45 18.82 -44.34
N ALA A 252 -5.19 17.67 -43.70
CA ALA A 252 -4.01 17.35 -42.87
C ALA A 252 -3.82 18.12 -41.53
N GLY A 253 -3.52 17.39 -40.44
CA GLY A 253 -2.67 17.92 -39.34
C GLY A 253 -2.97 17.58 -37.87
N VAL A 254 -2.66 16.34 -37.46
CA VAL A 254 -1.97 15.85 -36.22
C VAL A 254 -2.25 16.45 -34.82
N GLU A 255 -2.37 15.50 -33.87
CA GLU A 255 -2.77 15.54 -32.46
C GLU A 255 -1.73 16.07 -31.44
N ASP A 256 -2.30 16.51 -30.32
CA ASP A 256 -1.78 17.10 -29.07
C ASP A 256 -0.81 16.25 -28.22
N ALA A 257 0.07 16.91 -27.46
CA ALA A 257 -0.14 17.16 -26.01
C ALA A 257 1.17 17.45 -25.24
N GLU A 258 1.24 18.60 -24.56
CA GLU A 258 1.99 18.74 -23.32
C GLU A 258 1.11 19.41 -22.25
N GLU A 259 0.96 18.73 -21.12
CA GLU A 259 0.37 19.22 -19.88
C GLU A 259 1.37 20.12 -19.12
N LEU A 260 0.88 21.17 -18.43
CA LEU A 260 1.33 21.62 -17.09
C LEU A 260 0.65 22.95 -16.68
N ILE A 261 -0.15 22.86 -15.59
CA ILE A 261 -0.25 23.65 -14.31
C ILE A 261 0.05 25.17 -14.35
N ASP A 262 -0.44 26.09 -13.51
CA ASP A 262 -0.93 26.12 -12.12
C ASP A 262 -1.57 27.53 -11.83
N GLU A 263 -2.13 27.69 -10.62
CA GLU A 263 -2.35 28.91 -9.81
C GLU A 263 -3.63 29.75 -9.96
N THR A 264 -4.44 29.83 -8.89
CA THR A 264 -4.46 30.96 -7.91
C THR A 264 -5.77 31.03 -7.07
N SER A 265 -5.59 31.36 -5.78
CA SER A 265 -6.48 32.14 -4.89
C SER A 265 -7.70 31.53 -4.17
N THR A 266 -7.64 31.70 -2.83
CA THR A 266 -8.68 31.65 -1.76
C THR A 266 -9.93 32.49 -2.05
N PRO A 267 -11.09 32.39 -1.32
CA PRO A 267 -11.20 32.26 0.14
C PRO A 267 -12.40 31.47 0.75
N SER A 268 -12.36 31.42 2.09
CA SER A 268 -13.41 31.08 3.07
C SER A 268 -14.84 31.53 2.74
N ALA A 269 -15.84 30.73 3.14
CA ALA A 269 -16.76 31.02 4.25
C ALA A 269 -18.04 30.16 4.19
N THR A 270 -18.31 29.41 5.26
CA THR A 270 -19.66 29.06 5.76
C THR A 270 -19.93 30.07 6.88
N PRO A 271 -21.13 30.68 7.07
CA PRO A 271 -22.32 29.94 7.52
C PRO A 271 -23.72 30.57 7.22
N GLU A 272 -24.79 29.77 7.32
CA GLU A 272 -26.10 30.14 7.94
C GLU A 272 -27.08 28.95 7.81
N THR A 273 -27.33 28.17 8.87
CA THR A 273 -28.51 28.22 9.78
C THR A 273 -29.88 28.41 9.14
N ALA A 274 -30.73 27.36 9.23
CA ALA A 274 -32.14 27.47 9.63
C ALA A 274 -32.72 26.09 9.99
N SER A 275 -33.10 25.93 11.26
CA SER A 275 -34.16 25.04 11.79
C SER A 275 -35.14 25.95 12.54
N PRO A 276 -36.32 25.50 13.01
CA PRO A 276 -37.16 24.33 12.69
C PRO A 276 -38.59 24.78 12.26
N GLU A 277 -39.55 23.87 12.08
CA GLU A 277 -40.91 23.89 12.71
C GLU A 277 -41.84 22.85 12.04
N ALA A 278 -42.76 22.32 12.86
CA ALA A 278 -43.58 21.15 12.63
C ALA A 278 -44.94 21.47 11.98
N ASP A 279 -45.54 20.50 11.29
CA ASP A 279 -46.95 20.13 11.49
C ASP A 279 -47.24 18.71 10.93
N ALA A 280 -48.16 18.00 11.58
CA ALA A 280 -48.65 16.64 11.23
C ALA A 280 -50.06 16.76 10.60
N PRO A 281 -50.97 15.76 10.63
CA PRO A 281 -50.93 14.33 10.26
C PRO A 281 -52.03 13.96 9.22
N GLU A 282 -51.95 12.77 8.59
CA GLU A 282 -53.07 11.93 8.04
C GLU A 282 -52.44 10.79 7.21
N ALA A 283 -52.97 9.57 7.02
CA ALA A 283 -53.84 8.62 7.69
C ALA A 283 -53.90 7.38 6.76
N SER A 284 -54.28 6.20 7.30
CA SER A 284 -54.64 4.93 6.61
C SER A 284 -53.48 4.07 6.05
N ALA A 285 -53.45 2.73 6.11
CA ALA A 285 -54.35 1.67 6.57
C ALA A 285 -53.46 0.46 6.97
N ASP A 286 -53.71 -0.23 8.09
CA ASP A 286 -54.40 -1.54 8.15
C ASP A 286 -53.71 -2.66 7.34
N GLU A 287 -53.11 -3.63 8.03
CA GLU A 287 -53.68 -4.99 8.06
C GLU A 287 -52.97 -5.85 9.11
N SER A 288 -53.80 -6.36 10.00
CA SER A 288 -53.49 -7.37 10.98
C SER A 288 -53.77 -8.71 10.32
N GLU A 289 -52.89 -9.72 10.41
CA GLU A 289 -53.39 -11.09 10.48
C GLU A 289 -52.47 -11.99 11.29
N LYS A 290 -52.96 -12.29 12.49
CA LYS A 290 -52.71 -13.53 13.22
C LYS A 290 -53.34 -14.68 12.45
N LYS A 291 -52.61 -15.77 12.31
CA LYS A 291 -53.11 -17.10 12.65
C LYS A 291 -51.99 -18.02 13.08
#